data_AF-A0A803NGY4-F1
#
_entry.id   AF-A0A803NGY4-F1
#
_cell.length_a   1.000
_cell.length_b   1.000
_cell.length_c   1.000
_cell.angle_alpha   90.00
_cell.angle_beta   90.00
_cell.angle_gamma   90.00
#
_symmetry.space_group_name_H-M   'P 1'
#
loop_
_entity.id
_entity.type
_entity.pdbx_description
1 polymer ?
#
loop_
_entity_poly.entity_id
_entity_poly.type
_entity_poly.pdbx_seq_one_letter_code
_entity_poly.pdbx_strand_id
1 'polypeptide(L)'
;MWHVRAEIAPAILLVVDFGGWYRLDSKSSGGGGNSSSDLIQHTQVSLLKDVIIPYSHLLPRLHLSENKNRDTLLYFKGAKHRHRGGLVREKLWDLLVDKPGVIMEEGFPNATGREQSIKGMRSSEFCLNPAGDTPTSCRLFDAIQSLCIPVIVSDNIELPFEGMVDYSEFSVFVAVSDALKPNWLVSHLRSFSREQKDKFRRKMAEAQPIFQYENGHYGGIGPIPEDGAVNHIWRKVHQKLPLIKEAIVREKRRPPGVSIPRRCHCT
;
A
#
# COMPACT_ATOMS: atom_id res chain seq x y z
N MET A 1 -22.30 1.43 -13.89
CA MET A 1 -22.15 0.84 -12.53
C MET A 1 -22.65 -0.61 -12.49
N TRP A 2 -22.02 -1.51 -13.25
CA TRP A 2 -22.34 -2.95 -13.23
C TRP A 2 -21.04 -3.75 -13.25
N HIS A 3 -20.29 -3.71 -12.15
CA HIS A 3 -19.01 -4.41 -12.00
C HIS A 3 -19.05 -5.53 -10.95
N VAL A 4 -20.22 -5.86 -10.42
CA VAL A 4 -20.38 -7.01 -9.52
C VAL A 4 -20.45 -8.26 -10.41
N ARG A 5 -19.31 -8.90 -10.65
CA ARG A 5 -19.19 -10.15 -11.43
C ARG A 5 -20.06 -11.25 -10.82
N ALA A 6 -20.52 -12.16 -11.69
CA ALA A 6 -21.27 -13.38 -11.35
C ALA A 6 -20.48 -14.42 -10.51
N GLU A 7 -19.20 -14.17 -10.22
CA GLU A 7 -18.30 -15.05 -9.44
C GLU A 7 -17.86 -14.41 -8.13
N ILE A 8 -18.61 -13.43 -7.63
CA ILE A 8 -18.32 -12.84 -6.32
C ILE A 8 -18.81 -13.81 -5.25
N ALA A 9 -17.88 -14.47 -4.57
CA ALA A 9 -18.16 -15.11 -3.30
C ALA A 9 -18.93 -14.11 -2.41
N PRO A 10 -20.00 -14.51 -1.70
CA PRO A 10 -20.79 -13.63 -0.84
C PRO A 10 -20.04 -13.15 0.42
N ALA A 11 -18.71 -13.25 0.42
CA ALA A 11 -17.81 -12.86 1.47
C ALA A 11 -17.02 -11.60 1.08
N ILE A 12 -16.80 -10.74 2.07
CA ILE A 12 -15.81 -9.66 2.03
C ILE A 12 -14.46 -10.29 2.35
N LEU A 13 -13.50 -10.15 1.45
CA LEU A 13 -12.11 -10.53 1.70
C LEU A 13 -11.36 -9.34 2.29
N LEU A 14 -10.54 -9.63 3.30
CA LEU A 14 -9.52 -8.73 3.79
C LEU A 14 -8.25 -9.04 3.03
N VAL A 15 -7.75 -8.07 2.26
CA VAL A 15 -6.61 -8.27 1.37
C VAL A 15 -5.56 -7.19 1.62
N VAL A 16 -4.29 -7.59 1.68
CA VAL A 16 -3.17 -6.62 1.84
C VAL A 16 -2.94 -5.82 0.55
N ASP A 17 -3.34 -6.39 -0.58
CA ASP A 17 -3.31 -5.76 -1.89
C ASP A 17 -4.29 -6.44 -2.86
N PHE A 18 -4.50 -5.76 -3.97
CA PHE A 18 -5.21 -6.29 -5.14
C PHE A 18 -4.24 -6.70 -6.25
N GLY A 19 -2.94 -6.86 -5.94
CA GLY A 19 -1.87 -7.05 -6.92
C GLY A 19 -0.91 -8.11 -6.41
N GLY A 20 -1.23 -9.36 -6.70
CA GLY A 20 -0.44 -10.50 -6.30
C GLY A 20 -0.80 -11.70 -7.16
N TRP A 21 0.13 -12.12 -8.02
CA TRP A 21 0.07 -13.42 -8.66
C TRP A 21 0.57 -14.45 -7.65
N TYR A 22 -0.31 -15.29 -7.10
CA TYR A 22 0.12 -16.44 -6.30
C TYR A 22 0.14 -17.68 -7.20
N ARG A 23 1.30 -18.34 -7.34
CA ARG A 23 1.35 -19.75 -7.76
C ARG A 23 0.96 -20.56 -6.54
N LEU A 24 -0.05 -21.43 -6.67
CA LEU A 24 -0.30 -22.47 -5.68
C LEU A 24 1.02 -23.21 -5.42
N ASP A 25 1.50 -23.17 -4.17
CA ASP A 25 2.62 -23.99 -3.74
C ASP A 25 2.19 -25.44 -3.90
N SER A 26 2.79 -26.12 -4.88
CA SER A 26 2.64 -27.56 -5.10
C SER A 26 3.36 -28.33 -3.99
N LYS A 27 2.84 -28.25 -2.76
CA LYS A 27 3.23 -29.11 -1.63
C LYS A 27 2.01 -29.47 -0.78
N SER A 28 1.02 -30.07 -1.41
CA SER A 28 0.18 -31.06 -0.73
C SER A 28 -0.33 -32.07 -1.74
N SER A 29 -0.28 -33.35 -1.35
CA SER A 29 -0.83 -34.52 -2.06
C SER A 29 0.05 -35.06 -3.18
N GLY A 30 0.76 -36.16 -2.87
CA GLY A 30 1.35 -37.01 -3.88
C GLY A 30 0.28 -37.72 -4.73
N GLY A 31 0.70 -38.12 -5.93
CA GLY A 31 0.03 -39.17 -6.71
C GLY A 31 -0.99 -38.71 -7.75
N GLY A 32 -0.51 -38.49 -8.98
CA GLY A 32 -1.23 -38.85 -10.21
C GLY A 32 -2.17 -37.81 -10.85
N GLY A 33 -1.77 -37.32 -12.03
CA GLY A 33 -2.70 -36.95 -13.10
C GLY A 33 -3.05 -35.46 -13.24
N ASN A 34 -2.62 -34.88 -14.36
CA ASN A 34 -2.96 -33.54 -14.89
C ASN A 34 -2.58 -32.33 -14.04
N SER A 35 -1.36 -31.85 -14.29
CA SER A 35 -0.90 -30.49 -13.95
C SER A 35 -1.73 -29.44 -14.73
N SER A 36 -2.93 -29.09 -14.25
CA SER A 36 -3.45 -27.74 -14.51
C SER A 36 -2.72 -26.80 -13.57
N SER A 37 -1.89 -25.93 -14.14
CA SER A 37 -1.35 -24.78 -13.42
C SER A 37 -2.50 -23.81 -13.19
N ASP A 38 -3.32 -24.03 -12.17
CA ASP A 38 -4.41 -23.13 -11.84
C ASP A 38 -3.80 -21.84 -11.28
N LEU A 39 -3.48 -20.92 -12.19
CA LEU A 39 -3.24 -19.53 -11.85
C LEU A 39 -4.54 -18.98 -11.26
N ILE A 40 -4.48 -18.51 -10.02
CA ILE A 40 -5.53 -17.66 -9.47
C ILE A 40 -5.48 -16.36 -10.28
N GLN A 41 -6.36 -16.23 -11.28
CA GLN A 41 -6.56 -14.96 -11.98
C GLN A 41 -7.18 -13.95 -11.00
N HIS A 42 -6.94 -12.65 -11.25
CA HIS A 42 -7.51 -11.45 -10.60
C HIS A 42 -9.06 -11.41 -10.51
N THR A 43 -9.76 -12.52 -10.74
CA THR A 43 -11.20 -12.65 -10.69
C THR A 43 -11.76 -12.73 -9.27
N GLN A 44 -10.92 -12.97 -8.25
CA GLN A 44 -11.38 -13.24 -6.87
C GLN A 44 -11.48 -12.01 -5.95
N VAL A 45 -10.84 -10.89 -6.30
CA VAL A 45 -10.82 -9.68 -5.47
C VAL A 45 -11.44 -8.50 -6.21
N SER A 46 -12.35 -7.77 -5.58
CA SER A 46 -13.04 -6.60 -6.13
C SER A 46 -12.96 -5.38 -5.21
N LEU A 47 -12.42 -4.26 -5.72
CA LEU A 47 -12.32 -2.99 -4.98
C LEU A 47 -13.67 -2.49 -4.46
N LEU A 48 -14.77 -2.90 -5.10
CA LEU A 48 -16.12 -2.56 -4.64
C LEU A 48 -16.46 -3.23 -3.31
N LYS A 49 -16.10 -4.51 -3.15
CA LYS A 49 -16.56 -5.34 -2.02
C LYS A 49 -15.48 -5.61 -0.98
N ASP A 50 -14.24 -5.79 -1.41
CA ASP A 50 -13.13 -6.23 -0.56
C ASP A 50 -12.42 -5.02 0.07
N VAL A 51 -11.75 -5.28 1.18
CA VAL A 51 -11.10 -4.24 1.99
C VAL A 51 -9.59 -4.39 1.87
N ILE A 52 -8.92 -3.34 1.39
CA ILE A 52 -7.46 -3.22 1.46
C ILE A 52 -7.09 -2.98 2.93
N ILE A 53 -6.30 -3.88 3.50
CA ILE A 53 -5.75 -3.74 4.85
C ILE A 53 -4.30 -3.24 4.76
N PRO A 54 -3.86 -2.35 5.68
CA PRO A 54 -2.48 -1.90 5.70
C PRO A 54 -1.54 -3.02 6.16
N TYR A 55 -0.32 -3.05 5.61
CA TYR A 55 0.75 -3.87 6.19
C TYR A 55 1.08 -3.38 7.61
N SER A 56 1.43 -4.30 8.51
CA SER A 56 2.01 -3.94 9.80
C SER A 56 3.33 -3.20 9.57
N HIS A 57 3.45 -2.00 10.13
CA HIS A 57 4.73 -1.31 10.18
C HIS A 57 5.70 -2.08 11.08
N LEU A 58 6.96 -2.08 10.71
CA LEU A 58 8.02 -2.67 11.52
C LEU A 58 8.62 -1.60 12.42
N LEU A 59 8.79 -0.37 11.94
CA LEU A 59 9.49 0.66 12.68
C LEU A 59 8.63 1.21 13.84
N PRO A 60 9.27 1.60 14.96
CA PRO A 60 8.55 2.24 16.06
C PRO A 60 8.10 3.63 15.64
N ARG A 61 6.95 4.06 16.17
CA ARG A 61 6.42 5.41 15.97
C ARG A 61 7.43 6.46 16.45
N LEU A 62 7.67 7.46 15.62
CA LEU A 62 8.36 8.69 15.99
C LEU A 62 7.31 9.74 16.35
N HIS A 63 7.37 10.31 17.55
CA HIS A 63 6.48 11.40 17.92
C HIS A 63 6.89 12.70 17.21
N LEU A 64 5.90 13.53 16.88
CA LEU A 64 6.15 14.80 16.19
C LEU A 64 7.09 15.72 16.97
N SER A 65 7.04 15.71 18.30
CA SER A 65 7.94 16.47 19.19
C SER A 65 9.40 16.02 19.10
N GLU A 66 9.66 14.78 18.68
CA GLU A 66 10.99 14.21 18.53
C GLU A 66 11.54 14.39 17.10
N ASN A 67 10.74 14.93 16.18
CA ASN A 67 11.16 15.15 14.80
C ASN A 67 12.26 16.21 14.73
N LYS A 68 13.38 15.86 14.10
CA LYS A 68 14.54 16.74 13.92
C LYS A 68 14.61 17.26 12.48
N ASN A 69 15.48 18.24 12.26
CA ASN A 69 15.87 18.66 10.91
C ASN A 69 16.49 17.47 10.16
N ARG A 70 16.28 17.46 8.84
CA ARG A 70 16.63 16.34 7.97
C ARG A 70 17.53 16.86 6.85
N ASP A 71 18.68 16.22 6.67
CA ASP A 71 19.71 16.67 5.72
C ASP A 71 19.65 15.90 4.39
N THR A 72 19.07 14.70 4.41
CA THR A 72 18.86 13.90 3.20
C THR A 72 17.54 14.31 2.54
N LEU A 73 17.55 14.51 1.22
CA LEU A 73 16.34 14.83 0.46
C LEU A 73 15.43 13.61 0.31
N LEU A 74 15.96 12.52 -0.26
CA LEU A 74 15.16 11.35 -0.64
C LEU A 74 15.86 10.06 -0.19
N TYR A 75 15.09 9.17 0.43
CA TYR A 75 15.57 7.87 0.88
C TYR A 75 14.78 6.72 0.30
N PHE A 76 15.48 5.67 -0.11
CA PHE A 76 14.92 4.38 -0.46
C PHE A 76 15.80 3.27 0.09
N LYS A 77 15.16 2.28 0.72
CA LYS A 77 15.80 1.00 1.05
C LYS A 77 14.92 -0.18 0.65
N GLY A 78 15.45 -1.07 -0.17
CA GLY A 78 14.74 -2.25 -0.68
C GLY A 78 15.45 -2.88 -1.88
N ALA A 79 15.05 -4.10 -2.24
CA ALA A 79 15.65 -4.80 -3.39
C ALA A 79 15.55 -3.97 -4.68
N LYS A 80 16.68 -3.76 -5.37
CA LYS A 80 16.75 -3.07 -6.67
C LYS A 80 15.90 -3.83 -7.70
N HIS A 81 16.16 -5.13 -7.82
CA HIS A 81 15.46 -6.00 -8.75
C HIS A 81 14.31 -6.73 -8.04
N ARG A 82 13.12 -6.69 -8.67
CA ARG A 82 11.95 -7.48 -8.27
C ARG A 82 11.34 -8.07 -9.54
N HIS A 83 10.56 -9.15 -9.44
CA HIS A 83 9.85 -9.72 -10.58
C HIS A 83 8.95 -8.67 -11.29
N ARG A 84 8.41 -9.03 -12.46
CA ARG A 84 7.79 -8.22 -13.53
C ARG A 84 7.21 -6.80 -13.22
N GLY A 85 6.76 -6.45 -12.01
CA GLY A 85 6.47 -5.07 -11.57
C GLY A 85 7.68 -4.22 -11.14
N GLY A 86 8.89 -4.75 -11.13
CA GLY A 86 10.12 -4.06 -10.68
C GLY A 86 10.74 -3.06 -11.67
N LEU A 87 10.29 -2.99 -12.92
CA LEU A 87 10.94 -2.18 -13.97
C LEU A 87 10.98 -0.69 -13.65
N VAL A 88 9.92 -0.16 -13.03
CA VAL A 88 9.88 1.25 -12.62
C VAL A 88 10.92 1.50 -11.52
N ARG A 89 11.03 0.60 -10.55
CA ARG A 89 12.01 0.71 -9.46
C ARG A 89 13.43 0.66 -9.97
N GLU A 90 13.73 -0.24 -10.90
CA GLU A 90 15.06 -0.37 -11.50
C GLU A 90 15.45 0.91 -12.26
N LYS A 91 14.55 1.43 -13.10
CA LYS A 91 14.79 2.71 -13.80
C LYS A 91 14.94 3.89 -12.83
N LEU A 92 14.11 3.96 -11.78
CA LEU A 92 14.25 4.98 -10.75
C LEU A 92 15.58 4.86 -10.02
N TRP A 93 16.04 3.63 -9.75
CA TRP A 93 17.35 3.40 -9.14
C TRP A 93 18.47 4.00 -9.98
N ASP A 94 18.50 3.68 -11.28
CA ASP A 94 19.54 4.16 -12.18
C ASP A 94 19.52 5.69 -12.35
N LEU A 95 18.34 6.32 -12.25
CA LEU A 95 18.21 7.78 -12.31
C LEU A 95 18.61 8.50 -11.01
N LEU A 96 18.51 7.82 -9.86
CA LEU A 96 18.56 8.45 -8.53
C LEU A 96 19.82 8.15 -7.72
N VAL A 97 20.49 7.01 -7.95
CA VAL A 97 21.58 6.51 -7.09
C VAL A 97 22.72 7.52 -6.90
N ASP A 98 23.07 8.27 -7.94
CA ASP A 98 24.18 9.26 -7.90
C ASP A 98 23.72 10.70 -7.67
N LYS A 99 22.46 10.92 -7.24
CA LYS A 99 21.93 12.27 -7.06
C LYS A 99 22.28 12.83 -5.67
N PRO A 100 22.75 14.10 -5.58
CA PRO A 100 23.07 14.71 -4.30
C PRO A 100 21.86 14.78 -3.36
N GLY A 101 22.05 14.28 -2.14
CA GLY A 101 21.01 14.20 -1.11
C GLY A 101 20.02 13.04 -1.31
N VAL A 102 20.32 12.09 -2.21
CA VAL A 102 19.52 10.89 -2.41
C VAL A 102 20.29 9.66 -1.91
N ILE A 103 19.60 8.77 -1.21
CA ILE A 103 20.15 7.51 -0.72
C ILE A 103 19.30 6.38 -1.28
N MET A 104 19.93 5.51 -2.07
CA MET A 104 19.35 4.28 -2.62
C MET A 104 20.14 3.08 -2.09
N GLU A 105 19.53 2.27 -1.25
CA GLU A 105 20.18 1.11 -0.63
C GLU A 105 19.39 -0.18 -0.80
N GLU A 106 20.09 -1.31 -0.89
CA GLU A 106 19.43 -2.60 -0.83
C GLU A 106 18.99 -2.90 0.61
N GLY A 107 17.83 -3.55 0.74
CA GLY A 107 17.20 -3.85 2.02
C GLY A 107 17.32 -5.33 2.36
N PHE A 108 17.61 -5.62 3.63
CA PHE A 108 17.66 -6.98 4.18
C PHE A 108 16.70 -7.08 5.37
N PRO A 109 15.89 -8.16 5.49
CA PRO A 109 14.90 -8.31 6.55
C PRO A 109 15.55 -8.83 7.85
N ASN A 110 16.54 -8.11 8.38
CA ASN A 110 17.24 -8.44 9.62
C ASN A 110 17.31 -7.23 10.57
N ALA A 111 17.80 -7.43 11.80
CA ALA A 111 17.90 -6.37 12.81
C ALA A 111 18.73 -5.16 12.33
N THR A 112 19.85 -5.41 11.65
CA THR A 112 20.68 -4.36 11.06
C THR A 112 19.91 -3.55 10.02
N GLY A 113 19.14 -4.21 9.14
CA GLY A 113 18.31 -3.56 8.14
C GLY A 113 17.21 -2.68 8.76
N ARG A 114 16.64 -3.11 9.90
CA ARG A 114 15.68 -2.33 10.69
C ARG A 114 16.32 -1.05 11.22
N GLU A 115 17.47 -1.14 11.90
CA GLU A 115 18.17 0.04 12.45
C GLU A 115 18.60 1.03 11.36
N GLN A 116 19.12 0.52 10.25
CA GLN A 116 19.45 1.33 9.08
C GLN A 116 18.23 2.06 8.52
N SER A 117 17.09 1.38 8.44
CA SER A 117 15.83 1.99 7.99
C SER A 117 15.35 3.07 8.94
N ILE A 118 15.44 2.85 10.27
CA ILE A 118 15.12 3.89 11.27
C ILE A 118 15.99 5.12 11.06
N LYS A 119 17.31 4.93 10.96
CA LYS A 119 18.25 6.04 10.77
C LYS A 119 17.97 6.78 9.47
N GLY A 120 17.89 6.06 8.35
CA GLY A 120 17.71 6.63 7.02
C GLY A 120 16.38 7.34 6.84
N MET A 121 15.27 6.73 7.28
CA MET A 121 13.95 7.37 7.16
C MET A 121 13.83 8.60 8.07
N ARG A 122 14.39 8.58 9.29
CA ARG A 122 14.28 9.70 10.24
C ARG A 122 15.25 10.85 9.93
N SER A 123 16.27 10.64 9.11
CA SER A 123 17.18 11.69 8.62
C SER A 123 16.82 12.25 7.24
N SER A 124 15.74 11.76 6.61
CA SER A 124 15.40 12.09 5.22
C SER A 124 14.05 12.79 5.08
N GLU A 125 13.98 13.83 4.27
CA GLU A 125 12.75 14.60 4.06
C GLU A 125 11.64 13.73 3.46
N PHE A 126 11.99 12.98 2.42
CA PHE A 126 11.09 12.16 1.63
C PHE A 126 11.52 10.69 1.59
N CYS A 127 10.54 9.78 1.51
CA CYS A 127 10.74 8.34 1.37
C CYS A 127 10.09 7.83 0.09
N LEU A 128 10.90 7.28 -0.80
CA LEU A 128 10.43 6.79 -2.10
C LEU A 128 9.61 5.50 -1.95
N ASN A 129 8.42 5.49 -2.51
CA ASN A 129 7.48 4.38 -2.50
C ASN A 129 6.96 4.12 -3.93
N PRO A 130 7.77 3.51 -4.81
CA PRO A 130 7.30 3.13 -6.12
C PRO A 130 6.40 1.89 -5.99
N ALA A 131 5.25 1.90 -6.66
CA ALA A 131 4.42 0.72 -6.77
C ALA A 131 5.24 -0.43 -7.38
N GLY A 132 5.07 -1.64 -6.83
CA GLY A 132 5.74 -2.85 -7.32
C GLY A 132 4.71 -3.88 -7.78
N ASP A 133 5.02 -5.17 -7.58
CA ASP A 133 4.04 -6.24 -7.80
C ASP A 133 2.76 -6.04 -6.96
N THR A 134 2.94 -5.51 -5.75
CA THR A 134 1.88 -5.10 -4.82
C THR A 134 1.74 -3.56 -4.84
N PRO A 135 0.52 -2.98 -4.77
CA PRO A 135 0.31 -1.53 -4.77
C PRO A 135 0.92 -0.85 -3.55
N THR A 136 0.87 -1.49 -2.37
CA THR A 136 1.52 -1.00 -1.16
C THR A 136 2.56 -1.98 -0.62
N SER A 137 3.41 -1.50 0.29
CA SER A 137 4.36 -2.34 1.02
C SER A 137 4.55 -1.80 2.44
N CYS A 138 5.12 -2.61 3.33
CA CYS A 138 5.50 -2.19 4.69
C CYS A 138 6.25 -0.84 4.73
N ARG A 139 7.07 -0.54 3.71
CA ARG A 139 7.84 0.70 3.60
C ARG A 139 6.98 1.96 3.67
N LEU A 140 5.78 1.93 3.09
CA LEU A 140 4.87 3.08 3.14
C LEU A 140 4.47 3.37 4.59
N PHE A 141 4.11 2.33 5.34
CA PHE A 141 3.69 2.46 6.73
C PHE A 141 4.87 2.77 7.67
N ASP A 142 6.06 2.22 7.39
CA ASP A 142 7.29 2.59 8.10
C ASP A 142 7.66 4.07 7.90
N ALA A 143 7.47 4.60 6.69
CA ALA A 143 7.67 6.01 6.39
C ALA A 143 6.69 6.90 7.18
N ILE A 144 5.42 6.49 7.24
CA ILE A 144 4.38 7.15 8.07
C ILE A 144 4.77 7.16 9.55
N GLN A 145 5.20 6.02 10.10
CA GLN A 145 5.65 5.94 11.49
C GLN A 145 6.93 6.74 11.75
N SER A 146 7.74 6.99 10.73
CA SER A 146 9.00 7.73 10.84
C SER A 146 8.89 9.22 10.48
N LEU A 147 7.69 9.73 10.20
CA LEU A 147 7.43 11.10 9.72
C LEU A 147 8.24 11.47 8.45
N CYS A 148 8.57 10.47 7.64
CA CYS A 148 9.26 10.62 6.36
C CYS A 148 8.21 10.72 5.25
N ILE A 149 8.16 11.83 4.52
CA ILE A 149 7.07 12.14 3.59
C ILE A 149 7.05 11.11 2.46
N PRO A 150 6.01 10.26 2.34
CA PRO A 150 5.94 9.27 1.29
C PRO A 150 5.87 9.93 -0.09
N VAL A 151 6.73 9.50 -1.00
CA VAL A 151 6.67 9.85 -2.43
C VAL A 151 6.18 8.62 -3.16
N ILE A 152 4.89 8.60 -3.45
CA ILE A 152 4.18 7.48 -4.05
C ILE A 152 4.28 7.62 -5.57
N VAL A 153 5.06 6.75 -6.21
CA VAL A 153 5.19 6.73 -7.67
C VAL A 153 4.29 5.63 -8.22
N SER A 154 3.14 6.02 -8.76
CA SER A 154 2.14 5.12 -9.34
C SER A 154 1.12 5.92 -10.14
N ASP A 155 0.62 5.35 -11.23
CA ASP A 155 -0.46 5.96 -12.02
C ASP A 155 -1.85 5.58 -11.49
N ASN A 156 -1.99 4.40 -10.85
CA ASN A 156 -3.27 3.86 -10.35
C ASN A 156 -3.04 3.06 -9.07
N ILE A 157 -2.64 3.71 -7.98
CA ILE A 157 -2.49 3.05 -6.66
C ILE A 157 -3.82 3.06 -5.91
N GLU A 158 -4.10 1.94 -5.24
CA GLU A 158 -5.21 1.81 -4.31
C GLU A 158 -4.63 1.66 -2.89
N LEU A 159 -5.13 2.44 -1.95
CA LEU A 159 -4.61 2.53 -0.59
C LEU A 159 -5.62 2.03 0.45
N PRO A 160 -5.16 1.49 1.59
CA PRO A 160 -6.05 1.16 2.69
C PRO A 160 -6.86 2.37 3.15
N PHE A 161 -8.11 2.13 3.51
CA PHE A 161 -8.96 3.13 4.17
C PHE A 161 -9.24 4.41 3.37
N GLU A 162 -9.15 4.38 2.03
CA GLU A 162 -9.57 5.50 1.18
C GLU A 162 -10.99 5.99 1.51
N GLY A 163 -11.19 7.30 1.47
CA GLY A 163 -12.42 7.95 1.94
C GLY A 163 -12.56 8.08 3.47
N MET A 164 -11.63 7.48 4.23
CA MET A 164 -11.45 7.74 5.67
C MET A 164 -10.11 8.41 5.96
N VAL A 165 -9.08 8.04 5.19
CA VAL A 165 -7.75 8.66 5.22
C VAL A 165 -7.48 9.32 3.88
N ASP A 166 -7.20 10.63 3.90
CA ASP A 166 -6.74 11.35 2.71
C ASP A 166 -5.21 11.39 2.69
N TYR A 167 -4.62 10.47 1.93
CA TYR A 167 -3.17 10.37 1.79
C TYR A 167 -2.54 11.59 1.10
N SER A 168 -3.33 12.38 0.35
CA SER A 168 -2.83 13.60 -0.30
C SER A 168 -2.49 14.70 0.71
N GLU A 169 -3.03 14.62 1.94
CA GLU A 169 -2.70 15.54 3.01
C GLU A 169 -1.30 15.33 3.62
N PHE A 170 -0.64 14.19 3.35
CA PHE A 170 0.66 13.87 3.93
C PHE A 170 1.63 13.11 3.01
N SER A 171 1.27 12.88 1.75
CA SER A 171 2.09 12.17 0.76
C SER A 171 2.16 12.96 -0.55
N VAL A 172 3.23 12.74 -1.31
CA VAL A 172 3.41 13.29 -2.66
C VAL A 172 3.12 12.17 -3.66
N PHE A 173 2.11 12.37 -4.51
CA PHE A 173 1.78 11.45 -5.60
C PHE A 173 2.45 11.89 -6.89
N VAL A 174 3.12 10.96 -7.57
CA VAL A 174 3.88 11.24 -8.79
C VAL A 174 3.53 10.20 -9.85
N ALA A 175 3.17 10.67 -11.05
CA ALA A 175 2.97 9.82 -12.20
C ALA A 175 4.27 9.11 -12.60
N VAL A 176 4.19 7.85 -13.03
CA VAL A 176 5.37 7.07 -13.43
C VAL A 176 6.12 7.77 -14.56
N SER A 177 5.38 8.33 -15.53
CA SER A 177 5.95 9.04 -16.68
C SER A 177 6.77 10.28 -16.29
N ASP A 178 6.40 10.99 -15.22
CA ASP A 178 7.14 12.14 -14.71
C ASP A 178 8.35 11.70 -13.88
N ALA A 179 8.16 10.72 -12.99
CA ALA A 179 9.23 10.21 -12.14
C ALA A 179 10.41 9.63 -12.94
N LEU A 180 10.15 9.10 -14.14
CA LEU A 180 11.16 8.55 -15.04
C LEU A 180 11.84 9.59 -15.93
N LYS A 181 11.45 10.87 -15.87
CA LYS A 181 12.19 11.94 -16.56
C LYS A 181 13.47 12.27 -15.80
N PRO A 182 14.64 12.34 -16.47
CA PRO A 182 15.90 12.68 -15.82
C PRO A 182 15.80 13.98 -15.01
N ASN A 183 16.29 13.94 -13.76
CA ASN A 183 16.29 15.05 -12.78
C ASN A 183 14.91 15.58 -12.35
N TRP A 184 13.80 15.19 -13.00
CA TRP A 184 12.49 15.76 -12.72
C TRP A 184 12.06 15.52 -11.28
N LEU A 185 12.17 14.27 -10.79
CA LEU A 185 11.74 13.92 -9.44
C LEU A 185 12.51 14.69 -8.37
N VAL A 186 13.83 14.79 -8.49
CA VAL A 186 14.67 15.51 -7.54
C VAL A 186 14.33 17.00 -7.53
N SER A 187 14.17 17.61 -8.70
CA SER A 187 13.77 19.02 -8.83
C SER A 187 12.39 19.27 -8.23
N HIS A 188 11.43 18.37 -8.47
CA HIS A 188 10.08 18.45 -7.92
C HIS A 188 10.09 18.35 -6.39
N LEU A 189 10.84 17.42 -5.80
CA LEU A 189 10.93 17.30 -4.35
C LEU A 189 11.64 18.51 -3.70
N ARG A 190 12.61 19.11 -4.39
CA ARG A 190 13.30 20.34 -3.91
C ARG A 190 12.42 21.57 -3.96
N SER A 191 11.36 21.60 -4.77
CA SER A 191 10.46 22.76 -4.82
C SER A 191 9.52 22.86 -3.62
N PHE A 192 9.42 21.82 -2.79
CA PHE A 192 8.60 21.86 -1.57
C PHE A 192 9.25 22.73 -0.50
N SER A 193 8.53 23.74 -0.03
CA SER A 193 8.96 24.61 1.06
C SER A 193 9.00 23.87 2.39
N ARG A 194 9.68 24.45 3.38
CA ARG A 194 9.72 23.90 4.74
C ARG A 194 8.32 23.83 5.35
N GLU A 195 7.50 24.84 5.13
CA GLU A 195 6.13 24.95 5.64
C GLU A 195 5.23 23.84 5.07
N GLN A 196 5.38 23.53 3.77
CA GLN A 196 4.66 22.42 3.13
C GLN A 196 5.08 21.07 3.72
N LYS A 197 6.39 20.84 3.89
CA LYS A 197 6.93 19.61 4.50
C LYS A 197 6.47 19.46 5.96
N ASP A 198 6.45 20.54 6.72
CA ASP A 198 5.99 20.54 8.11
C ASP A 198 4.47 20.31 8.20
N LYS A 199 3.69 20.84 7.25
CA LYS A 199 2.25 20.53 7.14
C LYS A 199 2.03 19.04 6.89
N PHE A 200 2.76 18.44 5.95
CA PHE A 200 2.69 17.00 5.69
C PHE A 200 3.02 16.18 6.95
N ARG A 201 4.06 16.54 7.71
CA ARG A 201 4.42 15.82 8.95
C ARG A 201 3.36 15.93 10.04
N ARG A 202 2.72 17.09 10.21
CA ARG A 202 1.61 17.25 11.17
C ARG A 202 0.44 16.33 10.81
N LYS A 203 0.01 16.36 9.55
CA LYS A 203 -1.06 15.49 9.04
C LYS A 203 -0.70 14.00 9.14
N MET A 204 0.54 13.66 8.86
CA MET A 204 1.03 12.29 9.02
C MET A 204 1.01 11.82 10.48
N ALA A 205 1.39 12.70 11.43
CA ALA A 205 1.36 12.38 12.85
C ALA A 205 -0.06 12.13 13.38
N GLU A 206 -1.05 12.84 12.83
CA GLU A 206 -2.48 12.61 13.07
C GLU A 206 -2.91 11.23 12.52
N ALA A 207 -2.37 10.82 11.36
CA ALA A 207 -2.71 9.54 10.72
C ALA A 207 -1.96 8.32 11.31
N GLN A 208 -0.82 8.50 11.99
CA GLN A 208 -0.01 7.39 12.55
C GLN A 208 -0.81 6.35 13.38
N PRO A 209 -1.74 6.74 14.30
CA PRO A 209 -2.52 5.78 15.09
C PRO A 209 -3.40 4.86 14.24
N ILE A 210 -3.89 5.34 13.09
CA ILE A 210 -4.77 4.60 12.17
C ILE A 210 -4.13 3.31 11.67
N PHE A 211 -2.80 3.28 11.57
CA PHE A 211 -2.05 2.13 11.07
C PHE A 211 -1.49 1.25 12.18
N GLN A 212 -1.85 1.50 13.44
CA GLN A 212 -1.39 0.72 14.58
C GLN A 212 -2.31 -0.48 14.82
N TYR A 213 -1.75 -1.69 14.74
CA TYR A 213 -2.45 -2.93 15.10
C TYR A 213 -2.29 -3.29 16.58
N GLU A 214 -1.13 -2.98 17.15
CA GLU A 214 -0.81 -3.30 18.54
C GLU A 214 -1.54 -2.36 19.51
N ASN A 215 -2.02 -2.92 20.62
CA ASN A 215 -2.64 -2.19 21.72
C ASN A 215 -1.64 -1.81 22.82
N GLY A 216 -0.34 -2.07 22.63
CA GLY A 216 0.69 -1.80 23.65
C GLY A 216 0.70 -2.77 24.83
N HIS A 217 -0.13 -3.82 24.83
CA HIS A 217 -0.16 -4.83 25.87
C HIS A 217 0.66 -6.07 25.52
N TYR A 218 1.28 -6.68 26.53
CA TYR A 218 2.07 -7.90 26.36
C TYR A 218 1.22 -9.03 25.75
N GLY A 219 1.71 -9.66 24.68
CA GLY A 219 0.98 -10.70 23.95
C GLY A 219 -0.23 -10.18 23.14
N GLY A 220 -0.41 -8.87 23.01
CA GLY A 220 -1.55 -8.25 22.30
C GLY A 220 -2.88 -8.37 23.06
N ILE A 221 -2.86 -8.79 24.32
CA ILE A 221 -4.07 -9.00 25.13
C ILE A 221 -4.45 -7.69 25.81
N GLY A 222 -5.51 -7.05 25.33
CA GLY A 222 -6.00 -5.77 25.84
C GLY A 222 -7.00 -5.09 24.90
N PRO A 223 -7.57 -3.93 25.27
CA PRO A 223 -8.53 -3.22 24.43
C PRO A 223 -7.86 -2.77 23.12
N ILE A 224 -8.58 -2.92 22.01
CA ILE A 224 -8.11 -2.47 20.69
C ILE A 224 -8.14 -0.93 20.68
N PRO A 225 -7.09 -0.24 20.18
CA PRO A 225 -7.12 1.22 20.08
C PRO A 225 -8.33 1.68 19.26
N GLU A 226 -9.11 2.62 19.77
CA GLU A 226 -10.36 3.08 19.12
C GLU A 226 -10.12 3.56 17.68
N ASP A 227 -9.02 4.27 17.47
CA ASP A 227 -8.58 4.74 16.15
C ASP A 227 -7.46 3.89 15.54
N GLY A 228 -7.29 2.65 15.99
CA GLY A 228 -6.32 1.69 15.44
C GLY A 228 -6.76 1.06 14.11
N ALA A 229 -5.86 0.28 13.52
CA ALA A 229 -6.06 -0.36 12.23
C ALA A 229 -7.25 -1.33 12.24
N VAL A 230 -7.42 -2.13 13.30
CA VAL A 230 -8.50 -3.13 13.40
C VAL A 230 -9.88 -2.46 13.37
N ASN A 231 -10.06 -1.35 14.10
CA ASN A 231 -11.32 -0.63 14.09
C ASN A 231 -11.58 0.06 12.74
N HIS A 232 -10.54 0.59 12.08
CA HIS A 232 -10.67 1.11 10.72
C HIS A 232 -11.04 0.03 9.70
N ILE A 233 -10.52 -1.20 9.85
CA ILE A 233 -10.94 -2.35 9.04
C ILE A 233 -12.44 -2.59 9.21
N TRP A 234 -12.93 -2.69 10.45
CA TRP A 234 -14.36 -2.90 10.70
C TRP A 234 -15.24 -1.74 10.22
N ARG A 235 -14.81 -0.49 10.39
CA ARG A 235 -15.48 0.69 9.82
C ARG A 235 -15.57 0.57 8.29
N LYS A 236 -14.50 0.15 7.60
CA LYS A 236 -14.49 -0.03 6.15
C LYS A 236 -15.38 -1.18 5.69
N VAL A 237 -15.36 -2.31 6.40
CA VAL A 237 -16.27 -3.45 6.17
C VAL A 237 -17.72 -2.99 6.29
N HIS A 238 -18.05 -2.25 7.36
CA HIS A 238 -19.38 -1.71 7.58
C HIS A 238 -19.84 -0.78 6.44
N GLN A 239 -18.95 0.10 5.94
CA GLN A 239 -19.25 0.98 4.80
C GLN A 239 -19.57 0.22 3.50
N LYS A 240 -18.91 -0.91 3.25
CA LYS A 240 -19.11 -1.71 2.02
C LYS A 240 -20.31 -2.65 2.11
N LEU A 241 -20.75 -3.01 3.31
CA LEU A 241 -21.76 -4.04 3.55
C LEU A 241 -23.13 -3.75 2.90
N PRO A 242 -23.71 -2.54 2.94
CA PRO A 242 -25.01 -2.27 2.32
C PRO A 242 -25.03 -2.58 0.82
N LEU A 243 -24.01 -2.13 0.08
CA LEU A 243 -23.88 -2.36 -1.36
C LEU A 243 -23.89 -3.87 -1.68
N ILE A 244 -23.18 -4.67 -0.87
CA ILE A 244 -23.10 -6.12 -1.03
C ILE A 244 -24.43 -6.78 -0.70
N LYS A 245 -25.10 -6.38 0.39
CA LYS A 245 -26.43 -6.90 0.76
C LYS A 245 -27.44 -6.67 -0.36
N GLU A 246 -27.47 -5.48 -0.94
CA GLU A 246 -28.33 -5.21 -2.09
C GLU A 246 -27.95 -6.03 -3.32
N ALA A 247 -26.65 -6.22 -3.59
CA ALA A 247 -26.19 -7.07 -4.69
C ALA A 247 -26.65 -8.53 -4.54
N ILE A 248 -26.58 -9.09 -3.32
CA ILE A 248 -27.09 -10.45 -3.02
C ILE A 248 -28.61 -10.53 -3.27
N VAL A 249 -29.38 -9.53 -2.84
CA VAL A 249 -30.83 -9.48 -3.09
C VAL A 249 -31.16 -9.35 -4.57
N ARG A 250 -30.35 -8.60 -5.35
CA ARG A 250 -30.49 -8.52 -6.81
C ARG A 250 -30.24 -9.87 -7.47
N GLU A 251 -29.22 -10.61 -7.05
CA GLU A 251 -28.89 -11.92 -7.61
C GLU A 251 -29.98 -12.98 -7.33
N LYS A 252 -30.61 -12.96 -6.15
CA LYS A 252 -31.72 -13.88 -5.82
C LYS A 252 -32.93 -13.79 -6.75
N ARG A 253 -33.12 -12.66 -7.43
CA ARG A 253 -34.22 -12.44 -8.38
C ARG A 253 -33.88 -12.91 -9.80
N ARG A 254 -32.67 -13.42 -10.03
CA ARG A 254 -32.20 -13.83 -11.35
C ARG A 254 -32.87 -15.16 -11.76
N PRO A 255 -33.57 -15.20 -12.91
CA PRO A 255 -34.15 -16.45 -13.40
C PRO A 255 -33.07 -17.49 -13.74
N PRO A 256 -33.33 -18.79 -13.53
CA PRO A 256 -32.42 -19.86 -13.93
C PRO A 256 -32.06 -19.80 -15.43
N GLY A 257 -30.80 -20.07 -15.77
CA GLY A 257 -30.34 -20.13 -17.17
C GLY A 257 -30.11 -18.77 -17.84
N VAL A 258 -30.44 -17.65 -17.21
CA VAL A 258 -30.21 -16.32 -17.78
C VAL A 258 -28.78 -15.86 -17.50
N SER A 259 -27.94 -15.80 -18.53
CA SER A 259 -26.67 -15.09 -18.48
C SER A 259 -26.90 -13.60 -18.75
N ILE A 260 -26.46 -12.73 -17.83
CA ILE A 260 -26.41 -11.29 -18.13
C ILE A 260 -25.12 -11.10 -18.94
N PRO A 261 -25.20 -10.63 -20.19
CA PRO A 261 -24.00 -10.27 -20.94
C PRO A 261 -23.20 -9.29 -20.08
N ARG A 262 -21.89 -9.50 -19.95
CA ARG A 262 -21.02 -8.48 -19.35
C ARG A 262 -21.21 -7.21 -20.18
N ARG A 263 -21.96 -6.23 -19.69
CA ARG A 263 -22.03 -4.93 -20.34
C ARG A 263 -20.63 -4.34 -20.20
N CYS A 264 -19.83 -4.46 -21.25
CA CYS A 264 -18.70 -3.57 -21.45
C CYS A 264 -19.28 -2.15 -21.30
N HIS A 265 -18.75 -1.38 -20.38
CA HIS A 265 -18.88 0.06 -20.45
C HIS A 265 -17.52 0.63 -20.81
N CYS A 266 -17.61 1.51 -21.79
CA CYS A 266 -16.55 2.14 -22.55
C CYS A 266 -15.60 2.92 -21.65
N THR A 267 -14.32 2.85 -22.06
CA THR A 267 -13.20 3.79 -21.85
C THR A 267 -13.25 4.70 -20.63
#